data_AF-A0A1F9XD94-F1
#
_entry.id   AF-A0A1F9XD94-F1
#
_cell.length_a   1.000
_cell.length_b   1.000
_cell.length_c   1.000
_cell.angle_alpha   90.00
_cell.angle_beta   90.00
_cell.angle_gamma   90.00
#
_symmetry.space_group_name_H-M   'P 1'
#
loop_
_entity.id
_entity.type
_entity.pdbx_description
1 polymer ?
#
loop_
_entity_poly.entity_id
_entity_poly.type
_entity_poly.pdbx_seq_one_letter_code
_entity_poly.pdbx_strand_id
1 'polypeptide(L)'
;MPRREQLAKFLPALSALLLVLSYPRFDQGWLAWFALAPLSFYILNSKTLKAAAAGGAACGFLFYLGILYWIYPTMRAGGVNPAVSALGLALLSLILSAEFLLISVFGFRLRKTGVKRWPYLFALGWFLLEYGKIYFSLKAVWFPWFMLGYTQWDYVPLLQIASVTGVYGLSAALCFSGALLGSLFALEAPAYKKLLLFAPAALVFAGLWFFGSRELKRAEALAPVKSFRAALLQPSIDLYAKWDAAEAANIIANIEGLLSGTRGADLAVWPENALPCWIDEPDCVAWLKAAVSSGSAAGSFVGSVSKGGGRHVSAFLLDGKGKITASYNKRQLVPFGEYVPLRAFLGKFIQPVAALGEFEPGDAGQELLNLNGTKLGAAICYESVFPYLFSGDTRAGADLFVNITNDGWYLDTAAPYQHFIVNIFRAVENRRTVLRAANNGISG
;
A
#
# COMPACT_ATOMS: atom_id res chain seq x y z
N MET A 1 -37.69 -16.26 18.38
CA MET A 1 -36.72 -15.24 18.87
C MET A 1 -35.29 -15.77 19.09
N PRO A 2 -35.03 -16.94 19.70
CA PRO A 2 -33.65 -17.39 20.03
C PRO A 2 -32.72 -17.59 18.82
N ARG A 3 -33.26 -18.13 17.71
CA ARG A 3 -32.51 -18.43 16.49
C ARG A 3 -32.02 -17.18 15.74
N ARG A 4 -32.78 -16.08 15.79
CA ARG A 4 -32.38 -14.77 15.20
C ARG A 4 -31.27 -14.10 16.01
N GLU A 5 -31.33 -14.15 17.36
CA GLU A 5 -30.26 -13.65 18.22
C GLU A 5 -28.97 -14.49 18.11
N GLN A 6 -29.07 -15.80 17.88
CA GLN A 6 -27.90 -16.65 17.62
C GLN A 6 -27.21 -16.31 16.29
N LEU A 7 -27.97 -16.14 15.21
CA LEU A 7 -27.42 -15.78 13.90
C LEU A 7 -26.79 -14.38 13.90
N ALA A 8 -27.33 -13.44 14.68
CA ALA A 8 -26.80 -12.09 14.78
C ALA A 8 -25.33 -12.04 15.27
N LYS A 9 -24.89 -13.05 16.05
CA LYS A 9 -23.50 -13.11 16.56
C LYS A 9 -22.46 -13.33 15.46
N PHE A 10 -22.86 -13.85 14.30
CA PHE A 10 -21.96 -14.12 13.17
C PHE A 10 -21.83 -12.96 12.19
N LEU A 11 -22.64 -11.90 12.32
CA LEU A 11 -22.61 -10.76 11.39
C LEU A 11 -21.27 -10.01 11.34
N PRO A 12 -20.55 -9.80 12.45
CA PRO A 12 -19.22 -9.23 12.39
C PRO A 12 -18.24 -10.09 11.58
N ALA A 13 -18.29 -11.42 11.74
CA ALA A 13 -17.46 -12.35 10.97
C ALA A 13 -17.84 -12.38 9.48
N LEU A 14 -19.14 -12.26 9.15
CA LEU A 14 -19.58 -12.12 7.76
C LEU A 14 -19.03 -10.83 7.12
N SER A 15 -19.02 -9.71 7.85
CA SER A 15 -18.43 -8.46 7.34
C SER A 15 -16.94 -8.62 7.09
N ALA A 16 -16.23 -9.24 8.02
CA ALA A 16 -14.81 -9.56 7.85
C ALA A 16 -14.57 -10.41 6.59
N LEU A 17 -15.35 -11.47 6.38
CA LEU A 17 -15.24 -12.33 5.20
C LEU A 17 -15.48 -11.55 3.90
N LEU A 18 -16.56 -10.76 3.83
CA LEU A 18 -16.86 -9.94 2.64
C LEU A 18 -15.73 -8.95 2.35
N LEU A 19 -15.15 -8.33 3.37
CA LEU A 19 -13.99 -7.46 3.23
C LEU A 19 -12.77 -8.23 2.74
N VAL A 20 -12.43 -9.38 3.32
CA VAL A 20 -11.28 -10.22 2.86
C VAL A 20 -11.41 -10.57 1.38
N LEU A 21 -12.61 -10.99 0.94
CA LEU A 21 -12.87 -11.32 -0.47
C LEU A 21 -12.76 -10.10 -1.40
N SER A 22 -12.87 -8.88 -0.87
CA SER A 22 -12.77 -7.65 -1.66
C SER A 22 -11.32 -7.24 -1.96
N TYR A 23 -10.33 -7.83 -1.29
CA TYR A 23 -8.91 -7.51 -1.48
C TYR A 23 -8.21 -8.46 -2.46
N PRO A 24 -7.01 -8.08 -2.94
CA PRO A 24 -6.24 -8.90 -3.84
C PRO A 24 -5.99 -10.33 -3.39
N ARG A 25 -5.90 -11.16 -4.44
CA ARG A 25 -6.03 -12.63 -4.55
C ARG A 25 -7.47 -13.13 -4.73
N PHE A 26 -8.47 -12.41 -4.23
CA PHE A 26 -9.89 -12.68 -4.54
C PHE A 26 -10.51 -11.61 -5.44
N ASP A 27 -10.10 -10.36 -5.27
CA ASP A 27 -10.40 -9.22 -6.15
C ASP A 27 -11.90 -8.99 -6.40
N GLN A 28 -12.76 -9.32 -5.43
CA GLN A 28 -14.20 -9.09 -5.51
C GLN A 28 -14.57 -7.68 -4.98
N GLY A 29 -13.96 -6.64 -5.54
CA GLY A 29 -14.09 -5.25 -5.05
C GLY A 29 -15.54 -4.75 -4.96
N TRP A 30 -16.46 -5.27 -5.77
CA TRP A 30 -17.89 -4.97 -5.69
C TRP A 30 -18.53 -5.34 -4.34
N LEU A 31 -18.00 -6.35 -3.63
CA LEU A 31 -18.48 -6.74 -2.30
C LEU A 31 -18.25 -5.64 -1.26
N ALA A 32 -17.19 -4.82 -1.42
CA ALA A 32 -16.84 -3.77 -0.46
C ALA A 32 -17.95 -2.72 -0.28
N TRP A 33 -18.79 -2.50 -1.31
CA TRP A 33 -19.95 -1.61 -1.25
C TRP A 33 -21.02 -2.07 -0.25
N PHE A 34 -21.01 -3.35 0.13
CA PHE A 34 -21.99 -3.97 1.02
C PHE A 34 -21.35 -4.64 2.23
N ALA A 35 -20.02 -4.80 2.25
CA ALA A 35 -19.29 -5.59 3.23
C ALA A 35 -19.46 -5.10 4.68
N LEU A 36 -19.67 -3.80 4.89
CA LEU A 36 -19.92 -3.23 6.23
C LEU A 36 -21.39 -3.26 6.67
N ALA A 37 -22.31 -3.73 5.83
CA ALA A 37 -23.73 -3.80 6.17
C ALA A 37 -24.04 -4.74 7.35
N PRO A 38 -23.48 -5.97 7.43
CA PRO A 38 -23.76 -6.86 8.56
C PRO A 38 -23.22 -6.28 9.88
N LEU A 39 -22.03 -5.69 9.90
CA LEU A 39 -21.45 -5.04 11.08
C LEU A 39 -22.28 -3.81 11.49
N SER A 40 -22.71 -2.99 10.53
CA SER A 40 -23.54 -1.81 10.80
C SER A 40 -24.88 -2.20 11.43
N PHE A 41 -25.55 -3.23 10.88
CA PHE A 41 -26.76 -3.79 11.47
C PHE A 41 -26.50 -4.33 12.89
N TYR A 42 -25.38 -5.02 13.10
CA TYR A 42 -24.98 -5.53 14.41
C TYR A 42 -24.79 -4.42 15.44
N ILE A 43 -24.10 -3.33 15.07
CA ILE A 43 -23.86 -2.17 15.94
C ILE A 43 -25.20 -1.51 16.33
N LEU A 44 -26.10 -1.30 15.37
CA LEU A 44 -27.40 -0.67 15.61
C LEU A 44 -28.31 -1.47 16.54
N ASN A 45 -28.23 -2.81 16.47
CA ASN A 45 -29.05 -3.72 17.29
C ASN A 45 -28.35 -4.18 18.58
N SER A 46 -27.11 -3.76 18.83
CA SER A 46 -26.37 -4.13 20.03
C SER A 46 -27.03 -3.55 21.29
N LYS A 47 -27.22 -4.37 22.33
CA LYS A 47 -27.82 -3.92 23.60
C LYS A 47 -26.86 -3.04 24.42
N THR A 48 -25.55 -3.34 24.37
CA THR A 48 -24.52 -2.65 25.17
C THR A 48 -23.36 -2.17 24.32
N LEU A 49 -22.65 -1.15 24.80
CA LEU A 49 -21.43 -0.65 24.15
C LEU A 49 -20.35 -1.73 24.08
N LYS A 50 -20.22 -2.55 25.13
CA LYS A 50 -19.28 -3.68 25.19
C LYS A 50 -19.55 -4.70 24.09
N ALA A 51 -20.81 -5.00 23.80
CA ALA A 51 -21.17 -5.92 22.71
C ALA A 51 -20.78 -5.34 21.34
N ALA A 52 -21.10 -4.07 21.07
CA ALA A 52 -20.72 -3.41 19.82
C ALA A 52 -19.20 -3.34 19.64
N ALA A 53 -18.46 -2.98 20.71
CA ALA A 53 -17.01 -2.93 20.72
C ALA A 53 -16.38 -4.31 20.47
N ALA A 54 -16.88 -5.36 21.13
CA ALA A 54 -16.40 -6.73 20.95
C ALA A 54 -16.70 -7.27 19.53
N GLY A 55 -17.88 -6.96 18.99
CA GLY A 55 -18.23 -7.30 17.60
C GLY A 55 -17.31 -6.60 16.60
N GLY A 56 -17.06 -5.30 16.78
CA GLY A 56 -16.08 -4.55 16.00
C GLY A 56 -14.69 -5.14 16.05
N ALA A 57 -14.17 -5.38 17.26
CA ALA A 57 -12.86 -5.99 17.46
C ALA A 57 -12.76 -7.37 16.79
N ALA A 58 -13.78 -8.22 16.92
CA ALA A 58 -13.81 -9.52 16.26
C ALA A 58 -13.84 -9.40 14.72
N CYS A 59 -14.62 -8.46 14.17
CA CYS A 59 -14.62 -8.17 12.73
C CYS A 59 -13.23 -7.76 12.26
N GLY A 60 -12.61 -6.78 12.92
CA GLY A 60 -11.28 -6.30 12.56
C GLY A 60 -10.22 -7.38 12.69
N PHE A 61 -10.24 -8.16 13.77
CA PHE A 61 -9.28 -9.24 13.99
C PHE A 61 -9.35 -10.31 12.90
N LEU A 62 -10.55 -10.79 12.56
CA LEU A 62 -10.75 -11.78 11.49
C LEU A 62 -10.38 -11.21 10.12
N PHE A 63 -10.71 -9.93 9.88
CA PHE A 63 -10.37 -9.24 8.65
C PHE A 63 -8.85 -9.15 8.47
N TYR A 64 -8.12 -8.67 9.48
CA TYR A 64 -6.67 -8.54 9.43
C TYR A 64 -5.95 -9.89 9.38
N LEU A 65 -6.43 -10.91 10.09
CA LEU A 65 -5.92 -12.27 9.93
C LEU A 65 -6.05 -12.75 8.48
N GLY A 66 -7.18 -12.45 7.83
CA GLY A 66 -7.45 -12.84 6.45
C GLY A 66 -6.56 -12.11 5.44
N ILE A 67 -6.42 -10.79 5.53
CA ILE A 67 -5.66 -10.03 4.52
C ILE A 67 -4.14 -10.00 4.77
N LEU A 68 -3.70 -10.20 6.02
CA LEU A 68 -2.28 -10.19 6.43
C LEU A 68 -1.72 -11.60 6.65
N TYR A 69 -2.43 -12.65 6.23
CA TYR A 69 -1.98 -14.04 6.42
C TYR A 69 -0.55 -14.28 5.90
N TRP A 70 -0.13 -13.51 4.89
CA TRP A 70 1.19 -13.55 4.26
C TRP A 70 2.34 -13.16 5.21
N ILE A 71 2.07 -12.50 6.34
CA ILE A 71 3.10 -12.21 7.35
C ILE A 71 3.69 -13.49 7.92
N TYR A 72 2.85 -14.53 8.13
CA TYR A 72 3.32 -15.80 8.64
C TYR A 72 4.41 -16.42 7.75
N PRO A 73 4.16 -16.71 6.45
CA PRO A 73 5.20 -17.28 5.59
C PRO A 73 6.40 -16.34 5.38
N THR A 74 6.23 -15.02 5.37
CA THR A 74 7.35 -14.05 5.32
C THR A 74 8.27 -14.20 6.54
N MET A 75 7.72 -14.25 7.75
CA MET A 75 8.52 -14.45 8.97
C MET A 75 9.20 -15.83 8.97
N ARG A 76 8.52 -16.87 8.47
CA ARG A 76 9.09 -18.21 8.34
C ARG A 76 10.27 -18.26 7.39
N ALA A 77 10.17 -17.59 6.24
CA ALA A 77 11.25 -17.51 5.27
C ALA A 77 12.45 -16.71 5.81
N GLY A 78 12.21 -15.71 6.67
CA GLY A 78 13.25 -15.05 7.47
C GLY A 78 13.81 -15.88 8.64
N GLY A 79 13.47 -17.16 8.77
CA GLY A 79 14.01 -18.06 9.81
C GLY A 79 13.32 -18.01 11.17
N VAL A 80 12.25 -17.22 11.34
CA VAL A 80 11.56 -17.06 12.65
C VAL A 80 10.71 -18.29 12.97
N ASN A 81 10.79 -18.85 14.18
CA ASN A 81 10.05 -20.05 14.61
C ASN A 81 8.52 -19.99 14.30
N PRO A 82 7.87 -21.13 13.96
CA PRO A 82 6.43 -21.18 13.66
C PRO A 82 5.51 -20.55 14.71
N ALA A 83 5.71 -20.86 15.99
CA ALA A 83 4.85 -20.36 17.06
C ALA A 83 4.96 -18.84 17.21
N VAL A 84 6.18 -18.31 17.11
CA VAL A 84 6.45 -16.87 17.16
C VAL A 84 5.86 -16.15 15.94
N SER A 85 5.95 -16.76 14.76
CA SER A 85 5.36 -16.21 13.53
C SER A 85 3.83 -16.13 13.61
N ALA A 86 3.18 -17.19 14.10
CA ALA A 86 1.73 -17.20 14.30
C ALA A 86 1.29 -16.19 15.36
N LEU A 87 2.04 -16.08 16.46
CA LEU A 87 1.80 -15.09 17.51
C LEU A 87 1.96 -13.66 16.98
N GLY A 88 3.00 -13.39 16.17
CA GLY A 88 3.24 -12.09 15.56
C GLY A 88 2.06 -11.64 14.68
N LEU A 89 1.58 -12.52 13.80
CA LEU A 89 0.40 -12.27 12.98
C LEU A 89 -0.85 -12.01 13.82
N ALA A 90 -1.09 -12.83 14.85
CA ALA A 90 -2.24 -12.67 15.74
C ALA A 90 -2.18 -11.35 16.52
N LEU A 91 -1.02 -11.00 17.08
CA LEU A 91 -0.84 -9.75 17.83
C LEU A 91 -0.99 -8.52 16.94
N LEU A 92 -0.40 -8.53 15.74
CA LEU A 92 -0.58 -7.43 14.79
C LEU A 92 -2.05 -7.29 14.39
N SER A 93 -2.72 -8.39 14.05
CA SER A 93 -4.14 -8.37 13.71
C SER A 93 -5.01 -7.86 14.86
N LEU A 94 -4.66 -8.18 16.10
CA LEU A 94 -5.33 -7.69 17.29
C LEU A 94 -5.12 -6.19 17.50
N ILE A 95 -3.89 -5.69 17.35
CA ILE A 95 -3.59 -4.25 17.44
C ILE A 95 -4.36 -3.49 16.37
N LEU A 96 -4.33 -3.94 15.11
CA LEU A 96 -5.02 -3.27 14.01
C LEU A 96 -6.55 -3.38 14.12
N SER A 97 -7.07 -4.43 14.77
CA SER A 97 -8.51 -4.54 15.05
C SER A 97 -9.07 -3.40 15.91
N ALA A 98 -8.20 -2.64 16.58
CA ALA A 98 -8.58 -1.46 17.33
C ALA A 98 -9.33 -0.44 16.45
N GLU A 99 -9.02 -0.34 15.15
CA GLU A 99 -9.74 0.58 14.26
C GLU A 99 -11.24 0.19 14.14
N PHE A 100 -11.54 -1.11 14.02
CA PHE A 100 -12.91 -1.62 13.94
C PHE A 100 -13.62 -1.56 15.30
N LEU A 101 -12.87 -1.71 16.40
CA LEU A 101 -13.37 -1.46 17.76
C LEU A 101 -13.79 0.01 17.89
N LEU A 102 -12.90 0.95 17.55
CA LEU A 102 -13.12 2.39 17.67
C LEU A 102 -14.32 2.85 16.83
N ILE A 103 -14.41 2.42 15.57
CA ILE A 103 -15.56 2.78 14.74
C ILE A 103 -16.87 2.15 15.23
N SER A 104 -16.82 0.94 15.81
CA SER A 104 -18.01 0.31 16.37
C SER A 104 -18.48 0.99 17.65
N VAL A 105 -17.54 1.46 18.50
CA VAL A 105 -17.83 2.33 19.65
C VAL A 105 -18.47 3.62 19.18
N PHE A 106 -17.86 4.28 18.18
CA PHE A 106 -18.38 5.52 17.61
C PHE A 106 -19.79 5.34 17.04
N GLY A 107 -19.99 4.33 16.19
CA GLY A 107 -21.28 3.96 15.61
C GLY A 107 -22.34 3.66 16.68
N PHE A 108 -21.98 2.93 17.74
CA PHE A 108 -22.92 2.67 18.85
C PHE A 108 -23.36 3.95 19.54
N ARG A 109 -22.45 4.91 19.77
CA ARG A 109 -22.81 6.21 20.37
C ARG A 109 -23.72 7.03 19.45
N LEU A 110 -23.48 6.95 18.14
CA LEU A 110 -24.27 7.66 17.13
C LEU A 110 -25.67 7.09 16.90
N ARG A 111 -26.00 5.87 17.38
CA ARG A 111 -27.32 5.25 17.12
C ARG A 111 -28.50 6.14 17.53
N LYS A 112 -28.31 7.01 18.53
CA LYS A 112 -29.30 7.99 19.01
C LYS A 112 -29.68 9.04 17.96
N THR A 113 -28.85 9.24 16.94
CA THR A 113 -29.11 10.19 15.83
C THR A 113 -30.14 9.67 14.82
N GLY A 114 -30.54 8.40 14.95
CA GLY A 114 -31.54 7.74 14.12
C GLY A 114 -30.96 7.17 12.82
N VAL A 115 -31.62 6.13 12.31
CA VAL A 115 -31.17 5.33 11.13
C VAL A 115 -31.02 6.14 9.83
N LYS A 116 -31.62 7.34 9.74
CA LYS A 116 -31.48 8.24 8.58
C LYS A 116 -30.16 9.01 8.57
N ARG A 117 -29.70 9.49 9.73
CA ARG A 117 -28.47 10.30 9.85
C ARG A 117 -27.23 9.45 10.13
N TRP A 118 -27.43 8.30 10.76
CA TRP A 118 -26.37 7.40 11.19
C TRP A 118 -25.37 7.03 10.08
N PRO A 119 -25.78 6.62 8.85
CA PRO A 119 -24.84 6.22 7.81
C PRO A 119 -23.85 7.31 7.40
N TYR A 120 -24.32 8.55 7.32
CA TYR A 120 -23.49 9.70 6.93
C TYR A 120 -22.42 9.99 8.00
N LEU A 121 -22.83 10.00 9.27
CA LEU A 121 -21.91 10.24 10.39
C LEU A 121 -20.93 9.07 10.55
N PHE A 122 -21.38 7.84 10.35
CA PHE A 122 -20.52 6.65 10.41
C PHE A 122 -19.46 6.68 9.30
N ALA A 123 -19.84 7.01 8.07
CA ALA A 123 -18.92 7.17 6.95
C ALA A 123 -17.90 8.30 7.18
N LEU A 124 -18.33 9.44 7.74
CA LEU A 124 -17.43 10.52 8.15
C LEU A 124 -16.44 10.04 9.24
N GLY A 125 -16.90 9.26 10.20
CA GLY A 125 -16.03 8.65 11.21
C GLY A 125 -14.99 7.72 10.60
N TRP A 126 -15.38 6.91 9.60
CA TRP A 126 -14.45 6.03 8.88
C TRP A 126 -13.42 6.82 8.08
N PHE A 127 -13.85 7.88 7.38
CA PHE A 127 -12.96 8.80 6.68
C PHE A 127 -11.90 9.39 7.63
N LEU A 128 -12.34 9.95 8.77
CA LEU A 128 -11.45 10.57 9.74
C LEU A 128 -10.51 9.56 10.39
N LEU A 129 -11.00 8.34 10.64
CA LEU A 129 -10.18 7.24 11.15
C LEU A 129 -9.05 6.92 10.16
N GLU A 130 -9.36 6.65 8.89
CA GLU A 130 -8.36 6.33 7.88
C GLU A 130 -7.39 7.48 7.60
N TYR A 131 -7.90 8.71 7.51
CA TYR A 131 -7.07 9.90 7.37
C TYR A 131 -6.11 10.04 8.57
N GLY A 132 -6.62 9.83 9.79
CA GLY A 132 -5.84 9.84 11.02
C GLY A 132 -4.72 8.81 11.04
N LYS A 133 -4.91 7.60 10.44
CA LYS A 133 -3.87 6.55 10.37
C LYS A 133 -2.58 7.06 9.70
N ILE A 134 -2.73 7.87 8.65
CA ILE A 134 -1.60 8.45 7.93
C ILE A 134 -1.12 9.73 8.60
N TYR A 135 -2.05 10.62 8.98
CA TYR A 135 -1.70 11.95 9.48
C TYR A 135 -0.97 11.92 10.82
N PHE A 136 -1.45 11.11 11.78
CA PHE A 136 -0.84 11.06 13.11
C PHE A 136 0.49 10.31 13.14
N SER A 137 0.90 9.71 12.01
CA SER A 137 2.23 9.13 11.74
C SER A 137 2.92 8.61 13.00
N LEU A 138 2.23 7.70 13.69
CA LEU A 138 2.81 6.96 14.81
C LEU A 138 3.70 5.90 14.18
N LYS A 139 4.90 6.34 13.73
CA LYS A 139 5.88 5.62 12.89
C LYS A 139 6.20 4.19 13.33
N ALA A 140 5.85 3.80 14.56
CA ALA A 140 6.06 2.45 15.10
C ALA A 140 4.77 1.65 15.37
N VAL A 141 3.58 2.27 15.39
CA VAL A 141 2.34 1.63 15.89
C VAL A 141 1.29 1.42 14.79
N TRP A 142 1.27 2.26 13.75
CA TRP A 142 0.25 2.19 12.71
C TRP A 142 0.85 1.65 11.40
N PHE A 143 0.26 0.55 10.92
CA PHE A 143 0.61 -0.15 9.68
C PHE A 143 -0.46 0.18 8.63
N PRO A 144 -0.35 1.31 7.89
CA PRO A 144 -1.38 1.80 6.96
C PRO A 144 -1.51 0.99 5.67
N TRP A 145 -1.29 -0.31 5.75
CA TRP A 145 -1.34 -1.26 4.63
C TRP A 145 -2.74 -1.39 4.03
N PHE A 146 -3.78 -1.13 4.83
CA PHE A 146 -5.18 -1.24 4.44
C PHE A 146 -5.89 0.11 4.47
N MET A 147 -6.58 0.42 3.37
CA MET A 147 -7.63 1.42 3.29
C MET A 147 -8.77 0.85 2.44
N LEU A 148 -10.01 1.03 2.88
CA LEU A 148 -11.18 0.41 2.27
C LEU A 148 -11.30 0.74 0.77
N GLY A 149 -10.93 1.95 0.36
CA GLY A 149 -10.91 2.40 -1.02
C GLY A 149 -10.01 1.58 -1.94
N TYR A 150 -8.95 0.94 -1.44
CA TYR A 150 -8.05 0.09 -2.23
C TYR A 150 -8.74 -1.12 -2.86
N THR A 151 -9.89 -1.54 -2.34
CA THR A 151 -10.73 -2.58 -2.98
C THR A 151 -11.23 -2.20 -4.38
N GLN A 152 -11.18 -0.91 -4.74
CA GLN A 152 -11.71 -0.40 -6.00
C GLN A 152 -10.62 -0.14 -7.06
N TRP A 153 -9.44 -0.73 -6.88
CA TRP A 153 -8.26 -0.44 -7.71
C TRP A 153 -8.47 -0.69 -9.22
N ASP A 154 -9.26 -1.71 -9.59
CA ASP A 154 -9.54 -2.06 -10.99
C ASP A 154 -10.72 -1.28 -11.62
N TYR A 155 -11.53 -0.60 -10.78
CA TYR A 155 -12.69 0.17 -11.22
C TYR A 155 -12.25 1.60 -11.55
N VAL A 156 -11.51 1.74 -12.65
CA VAL A 156 -10.82 2.99 -13.04
C VAL A 156 -11.70 4.26 -12.98
N PRO A 157 -12.99 4.26 -13.40
CA PRO A 157 -13.85 5.42 -13.22
C PRO A 157 -14.08 5.80 -11.75
N LEU A 158 -14.31 4.83 -10.86
CA LEU A 158 -14.54 5.11 -9.43
C LEU A 158 -13.27 5.65 -8.76
N LEU A 159 -12.12 5.12 -9.17
CA LEU A 159 -10.80 5.47 -8.64
C LEU A 159 -10.46 6.96 -8.83
N GLN A 160 -10.96 7.62 -9.87
CA GLN A 160 -10.58 9.00 -10.23
C GLN A 160 -10.86 10.03 -9.12
N ILE A 161 -11.83 9.77 -8.25
CA ILE A 161 -12.13 10.66 -7.10
C ILE A 161 -10.93 10.81 -6.16
N ALA A 162 -10.00 9.84 -6.15
CA ALA A 162 -8.80 9.88 -5.34
C ALA A 162 -7.92 11.11 -5.68
N SER A 163 -7.99 11.65 -6.89
CA SER A 163 -7.30 12.89 -7.26
C SER A 163 -7.78 14.15 -6.50
N VAL A 164 -8.96 14.09 -5.87
CA VAL A 164 -9.55 15.20 -5.12
C VAL A 164 -9.51 14.93 -3.63
N THR A 165 -9.90 13.73 -3.21
CA THR A 165 -10.10 13.39 -1.80
C THR A 165 -9.00 12.51 -1.21
N GLY A 166 -8.03 12.10 -2.02
CA GLY A 166 -7.25 10.89 -1.76
C GLY A 166 -8.15 9.65 -1.78
N VAL A 167 -7.56 8.48 -1.52
CA VAL A 167 -8.29 7.21 -1.32
C VAL A 167 -9.43 7.29 -0.27
N TYR A 168 -9.34 8.22 0.69
CA TYR A 168 -10.28 8.34 1.80
C TYR A 168 -11.72 8.62 1.38
N GLY A 169 -11.94 9.41 0.32
CA GLY A 169 -13.30 9.70 -0.16
C GLY A 169 -13.99 8.46 -0.72
N LEU A 170 -13.23 7.57 -1.37
CA LEU A 170 -13.74 6.29 -1.85
C LEU A 170 -14.04 5.32 -0.70
N SER A 171 -13.16 5.28 0.31
CA SER A 171 -13.44 4.56 1.56
C SER A 171 -14.72 5.04 2.24
N ALA A 172 -14.94 6.36 2.28
CA ALA A 172 -16.15 6.94 2.85
C ALA A 172 -17.41 6.54 2.07
N ALA A 173 -17.36 6.51 0.73
CA ALA A 173 -18.47 6.08 -0.11
C ALA A 173 -18.84 4.60 0.11
N LEU A 174 -17.83 3.72 0.18
CA LEU A 174 -18.01 2.29 0.46
C LEU A 174 -18.62 2.08 1.86
N CYS A 175 -18.06 2.77 2.86
CA CYS A 175 -18.55 2.72 4.23
C CYS A 175 -19.99 3.26 4.33
N PHE A 176 -20.30 4.36 3.66
CA PHE A 176 -21.64 4.92 3.59
C PHE A 176 -22.64 3.93 3.00
N SER A 177 -22.31 3.28 1.87
CA SER A 177 -23.18 2.30 1.23
C SER A 177 -23.47 1.11 2.14
N GLY A 178 -22.43 0.52 2.76
CA GLY A 178 -22.60 -0.57 3.73
C GLY A 178 -23.39 -0.14 4.96
N ALA A 179 -23.09 1.02 5.53
CA ALA A 179 -23.77 1.59 6.68
C ALA A 179 -25.26 1.89 6.41
N LEU A 180 -25.57 2.43 5.23
CA LEU A 180 -26.93 2.69 4.79
C LEU A 180 -27.69 1.37 4.66
N LEU A 181 -27.12 0.39 3.96
CA LEU A 181 -27.74 -0.93 3.80
C LEU A 181 -28.00 -1.61 5.15
N GLY A 182 -27.04 -1.59 6.08
CA GLY A 182 -27.22 -2.10 7.44
C GLY A 182 -28.32 -1.37 8.22
N SER A 183 -28.42 -0.05 8.06
CA SER A 183 -29.47 0.77 8.67
C SER A 183 -30.87 0.46 8.11
N LEU A 184 -30.96 0.18 6.80
CA LEU A 184 -32.21 -0.23 6.15
C LEU A 184 -32.66 -1.62 6.62
N PHE A 185 -31.74 -2.54 6.90
CA PHE A 185 -32.09 -3.80 7.52
C PHE A 185 -32.62 -3.64 8.94
N ALA A 186 -32.12 -2.65 9.70
CA ALA A 186 -32.62 -2.33 11.04
C ALA A 186 -33.96 -1.59 11.05
N LEU A 187 -34.38 -1.03 9.91
CA LEU A 187 -35.66 -0.33 9.79
C LEU A 187 -36.82 -1.31 9.55
N GLU A 188 -37.89 -1.19 10.34
CA GLU A 188 -39.16 -1.86 10.07
C GLU A 188 -39.95 -1.09 9.00
N ALA A 189 -39.71 -1.44 7.74
CA ALA A 189 -40.37 -0.84 6.58
C ALA A 189 -40.55 -1.87 5.45
N PRO A 190 -41.55 -1.72 4.57
CA PRO A 190 -41.68 -2.57 3.39
C PRO A 190 -40.51 -2.38 2.42
N ALA A 191 -40.21 -3.42 1.63
CA ALA A 191 -39.03 -3.48 0.77
C ALA A 191 -38.93 -2.29 -0.21
N TYR A 192 -40.05 -1.85 -0.79
CA TYR A 192 -40.06 -0.72 -1.73
C TYR A 192 -39.60 0.59 -1.07
N LYS A 193 -39.95 0.84 0.20
CA LYS A 193 -39.45 2.02 0.94
C LYS A 193 -37.96 1.91 1.22
N LYS A 194 -37.47 0.71 1.54
CA LYS A 194 -36.03 0.47 1.76
C LYS A 194 -35.24 0.73 0.48
N LEU A 195 -35.74 0.26 -0.66
CA LEU A 195 -35.13 0.51 -1.97
C LEU A 195 -35.03 2.02 -2.27
N LEU A 196 -36.13 2.77 -2.06
CA LEU A 196 -36.13 4.23 -2.22
C LEU A 196 -35.14 4.92 -1.27
N LEU A 197 -35.04 4.45 -0.02
CA LEU A 197 -34.10 5.01 0.96
C LEU A 197 -32.64 4.63 0.69
N PHE A 198 -32.37 3.67 -0.20
CA PHE A 198 -31.02 3.34 -0.67
C PHE A 198 -30.56 4.26 -1.82
N ALA A 199 -31.47 5.05 -2.42
CA ALA A 199 -31.16 5.96 -3.53
C ALA A 199 -29.93 6.87 -3.28
N PRO A 200 -29.67 7.41 -2.07
CA PRO A 200 -28.45 8.18 -1.83
C PRO A 200 -27.14 7.43 -2.13
N ALA A 201 -27.05 6.14 -1.80
CA ALA A 201 -25.85 5.34 -2.11
C ALA A 201 -25.71 5.10 -3.62
N ALA A 202 -26.82 4.85 -4.31
CA ALA A 202 -26.84 4.73 -5.78
C ALA A 202 -26.43 6.05 -6.46
N LEU A 203 -26.88 7.20 -5.94
CA LEU A 203 -26.50 8.52 -6.45
C LEU A 203 -25.01 8.82 -6.21
N VAL A 204 -24.46 8.45 -5.04
CA VAL A 204 -23.03 8.57 -4.77
C VAL A 204 -22.24 7.71 -5.78
N PHE A 205 -22.61 6.44 -5.95
CA PHE A 205 -21.95 5.56 -6.92
C PHE A 205 -22.00 6.15 -8.35
N ALA A 206 -23.18 6.56 -8.81
CA ALA A 206 -23.36 7.16 -10.13
C ALA A 206 -22.58 8.47 -10.29
N GLY A 207 -22.52 9.30 -9.25
CA GLY A 207 -21.74 10.53 -9.23
C GLY A 207 -20.25 10.28 -9.36
N LEU A 208 -19.71 9.31 -8.62
CA LEU A 208 -18.30 8.90 -8.71
C LEU A 208 -17.97 8.36 -10.10
N TRP A 209 -18.82 7.48 -10.62
CA TRP A 209 -18.66 6.91 -11.96
C TRP A 209 -18.68 7.99 -13.05
N PHE A 210 -19.65 8.91 -12.99
CA PHE A 210 -19.78 10.00 -13.94
C PHE A 210 -18.59 10.96 -13.87
N PHE A 211 -18.19 11.36 -12.66
CA PHE A 211 -17.01 12.19 -12.43
C PHE A 211 -15.77 11.57 -13.04
N GLY A 212 -15.47 10.30 -12.72
CA GLY A 212 -14.27 9.67 -13.23
C GLY A 212 -14.30 9.38 -14.73
N SER A 213 -15.46 8.99 -15.27
CA SER A 213 -15.62 8.84 -16.73
C SER A 213 -15.35 10.16 -17.47
N ARG A 214 -15.73 11.29 -16.89
CA ARG A 214 -15.44 12.62 -17.45
C ARG A 214 -13.95 12.95 -17.36
N GLU A 215 -13.31 12.67 -16.22
CA GLU A 215 -11.87 12.90 -16.04
C GLU A 215 -11.02 12.06 -16.99
N LEU A 216 -11.38 10.79 -17.23
CA LEU A 216 -10.69 9.93 -18.18
C LEU A 216 -10.81 10.46 -19.62
N LYS A 217 -12.02 10.81 -20.06
CA LYS A 217 -12.23 11.44 -21.37
C LYS A 217 -11.44 12.74 -21.54
N ARG A 218 -11.34 13.53 -20.48
CA ARG A 218 -10.54 14.75 -20.48
C ARG A 218 -9.05 14.44 -20.63
N ALA A 219 -8.54 13.42 -19.95
CA ALA A 219 -7.15 13.00 -20.05
C ALA A 219 -6.81 12.46 -21.44
N GLU A 220 -7.67 11.64 -22.04
CA GLU A 220 -7.51 11.09 -23.39
C GLU A 220 -7.49 12.18 -24.48
N ALA A 221 -8.18 13.30 -24.25
CA ALA A 221 -8.20 14.44 -25.18
C ALA A 221 -6.92 15.29 -25.13
N LEU A 222 -6.05 15.10 -24.14
CA LEU A 222 -4.78 15.84 -24.03
C LEU A 222 -3.71 15.22 -24.92
N ALA A 223 -3.08 16.03 -25.77
CA ALA A 223 -1.91 15.60 -26.51
C ALA A 223 -0.72 15.37 -25.56
N PRO A 224 0.06 14.29 -25.73
CA PRO A 224 1.27 14.07 -24.94
C PRO A 224 2.25 15.23 -25.14
N VAL A 225 2.68 15.87 -24.05
CA VAL A 225 3.64 16.98 -24.09
C VAL A 225 5.06 16.48 -24.40
N LYS A 226 5.41 15.30 -23.89
CA LYS A 226 6.71 14.67 -24.03
C LYS A 226 6.54 13.15 -24.00
N SER A 227 7.21 12.44 -24.91
CA SER A 227 7.36 10.98 -24.80
C SER A 227 8.50 10.66 -23.85
N PHE A 228 8.32 9.68 -22.98
CA PHE A 228 9.35 9.20 -22.06
C PHE A 228 9.35 7.66 -22.07
N ARG A 229 10.45 7.06 -22.52
CA ARG A 229 10.60 5.61 -22.63
C ARG A 229 11.38 5.08 -21.43
N ALA A 230 10.73 4.32 -20.57
CA ALA A 230 11.37 3.63 -19.47
C ALA A 230 11.55 2.14 -19.77
N ALA A 231 12.68 1.57 -19.32
CA ALA A 231 12.91 0.13 -19.30
C ALA A 231 12.98 -0.32 -17.83
N LEU A 232 12.07 -1.21 -17.43
CA LEU A 232 11.98 -1.71 -16.05
C LEU A 232 12.69 -3.06 -15.97
N LEU A 233 13.80 -3.13 -15.25
CA LEU A 233 14.57 -4.37 -15.10
C LEU A 233 13.96 -5.22 -13.98
N GLN A 234 13.73 -6.50 -14.26
CA GLN A 234 13.19 -7.47 -13.31
C GLN A 234 14.06 -8.74 -13.29
N PRO A 235 15.21 -8.70 -12.59
CA PRO A 235 16.20 -9.77 -12.61
C PRO A 235 15.77 -11.02 -11.84
N SER A 236 14.72 -10.96 -11.02
CA SER A 236 14.16 -12.11 -10.28
C SER A 236 15.19 -12.84 -9.42
N ILE A 237 16.10 -12.08 -8.78
CA ILE A 237 17.17 -12.60 -7.94
C ILE A 237 16.58 -13.11 -6.63
N ASP A 238 16.92 -14.33 -6.21
CA ASP A 238 16.52 -14.82 -4.89
C ASP A 238 17.10 -13.90 -3.79
N LEU A 239 16.20 -13.26 -3.05
CA LEU A 239 16.51 -12.36 -1.97
C LEU A 239 17.39 -13.03 -0.90
N TYR A 240 17.19 -14.31 -0.61
CA TYR A 240 17.90 -15.04 0.45
C TYR A 240 19.30 -15.50 0.03
N ALA A 241 19.51 -15.71 -1.28
CA ALA A 241 20.82 -16.04 -1.85
C ALA A 241 21.63 -14.80 -2.27
N LYS A 242 21.01 -13.62 -2.26
CA LYS A 242 21.56 -12.37 -2.84
C LYS A 242 22.91 -11.92 -2.28
N TRP A 243 23.16 -12.20 -1.00
CA TRP A 243 24.40 -11.81 -0.32
C TRP A 243 25.44 -12.95 -0.27
N ASP A 244 25.16 -14.06 -0.95
CA ASP A 244 26.14 -15.12 -1.16
C ASP A 244 27.15 -14.65 -2.21
N ALA A 245 28.43 -14.61 -1.82
CA ALA A 245 29.52 -14.25 -2.73
C ALA A 245 29.61 -15.19 -3.93
N ALA A 246 29.14 -16.44 -3.80
CA ALA A 246 29.09 -17.40 -4.90
C ALA A 246 28.07 -17.02 -5.99
N GLU A 247 27.01 -16.29 -5.64
CA GLU A 247 25.94 -15.88 -6.58
C GLU A 247 26.18 -14.50 -7.21
N ALA A 248 27.12 -13.71 -6.68
CA ALA A 248 27.40 -12.36 -7.16
C ALA A 248 27.71 -12.32 -8.67
N ALA A 249 28.48 -13.28 -9.18
CA ALA A 249 28.80 -13.37 -10.61
C ALA A 249 27.56 -13.66 -11.48
N ASN A 250 26.66 -14.53 -11.01
CA ASN A 250 25.40 -14.85 -11.71
C ASN A 250 24.47 -13.63 -11.73
N ILE A 251 24.38 -12.91 -10.62
CA ILE A 251 23.59 -11.67 -10.49
C ILE A 251 24.10 -10.62 -11.50
N ILE A 252 25.42 -10.41 -11.55
CA ILE A 252 26.05 -9.48 -12.48
C ILE A 252 25.73 -9.86 -13.93
N ALA A 253 25.97 -11.11 -14.32
CA ALA A 253 25.73 -11.58 -15.68
C ALA A 253 24.25 -11.44 -16.11
N ASN A 254 23.32 -11.72 -15.19
CA ASN A 254 21.88 -11.57 -15.43
C ASN A 254 21.51 -10.09 -15.67
N ILE A 255 21.99 -9.18 -14.81
CA ILE A 255 21.76 -7.74 -14.97
C ILE A 255 22.34 -7.23 -16.29
N GLU A 256 23.57 -7.62 -16.63
CA GLU A 256 24.20 -7.24 -17.91
C GLU A 256 23.41 -7.73 -19.12
N GLY A 257 22.88 -8.96 -19.05
CA GLY A 257 21.98 -9.50 -20.07
C GLY A 257 20.72 -8.64 -20.26
N LEU A 258 20.07 -8.23 -19.16
CA LEU A 258 18.89 -7.37 -19.20
C LEU A 258 19.18 -5.96 -19.73
N LEU A 259 20.37 -5.42 -19.44
CA LEU A 259 20.76 -4.08 -19.89
C LEU A 259 20.83 -3.96 -21.41
N SER A 260 21.13 -5.05 -22.12
CA SER A 260 21.10 -5.08 -23.59
C SER A 260 19.73 -4.69 -24.18
N GLY A 261 18.64 -4.95 -23.44
CA GLY A 261 17.27 -4.59 -23.82
C GLY A 261 16.89 -3.15 -23.56
N THR A 262 17.76 -2.35 -22.93
CA THR A 262 17.47 -0.95 -22.53
C THR A 262 17.82 0.09 -23.59
N ARG A 263 18.35 -0.35 -24.74
CA ARG A 263 18.80 0.54 -25.83
C ARG A 263 17.69 1.50 -26.28
N GLY A 264 17.99 2.79 -26.19
CA GLY A 264 17.08 3.86 -26.59
C GLY A 264 15.97 4.17 -25.57
N ALA A 265 16.06 3.64 -24.36
CA ALA A 265 15.27 4.14 -23.23
C ALA A 265 15.85 5.46 -22.71
N ASP A 266 14.97 6.36 -22.29
CA ASP A 266 15.35 7.55 -21.54
C ASP A 266 15.86 7.17 -20.14
N LEU A 267 15.23 6.17 -19.52
CA LEU A 267 15.58 5.70 -18.18
C LEU A 267 15.50 4.18 -18.07
N ALA A 268 16.59 3.54 -17.66
CA ALA A 268 16.59 2.17 -17.17
C ALA A 268 16.36 2.17 -15.64
N VAL A 269 15.32 1.48 -15.16
CA VAL A 269 14.99 1.41 -13.73
C VAL A 269 15.34 0.04 -13.20
N TRP A 270 16.23 0.00 -12.21
CA TRP A 270 16.68 -1.20 -11.55
C TRP A 270 15.98 -1.30 -10.18
N PRO A 271 15.63 -2.51 -9.74
CA PRO A 271 14.81 -2.68 -8.53
C PRO A 271 15.59 -2.39 -7.24
N GLU A 272 14.90 -2.50 -6.11
CA GLU A 272 15.50 -2.28 -4.78
C GLU A 272 16.66 -3.25 -4.51
N ASN A 273 17.75 -2.68 -3.99
CA ASN A 273 19.00 -3.38 -3.67
C ASN A 273 19.58 -4.16 -4.85
N ALA A 274 19.36 -3.79 -6.12
CA ALA A 274 19.73 -4.58 -7.30
C ALA A 274 21.19 -5.08 -7.34
N LEU A 275 22.12 -4.37 -6.69
CA LEU A 275 23.54 -4.70 -6.72
C LEU A 275 23.92 -5.78 -5.70
N PRO A 276 24.85 -6.70 -6.04
CA PRO A 276 25.41 -7.68 -5.09
C PRO A 276 26.54 -7.09 -4.23
N CYS A 277 26.75 -5.76 -4.29
CA CYS A 277 27.84 -5.04 -3.64
C CYS A 277 27.31 -3.71 -3.06
N TRP A 278 28.09 -3.09 -2.18
CA TRP A 278 27.78 -1.74 -1.71
C TRP A 278 28.17 -0.73 -2.76
N ILE A 279 27.32 0.26 -3.01
CA ILE A 279 27.54 1.27 -4.06
C ILE A 279 28.85 2.05 -3.88
N ASP A 280 29.37 2.15 -2.66
CA ASP A 280 30.58 2.91 -2.33
C ASP A 280 31.88 2.12 -2.53
N GLU A 281 31.78 0.80 -2.80
CA GLU A 281 32.95 -0.05 -3.01
C GLU A 281 33.56 0.23 -4.40
N PRO A 282 34.88 0.48 -4.52
CA PRO A 282 35.50 0.90 -5.78
C PRO A 282 35.24 -0.05 -6.95
N ASP A 283 35.28 -1.36 -6.70
CA ASP A 283 35.02 -2.38 -7.72
C ASP A 283 33.56 -2.35 -8.17
N CYS A 284 32.63 -2.11 -7.24
CA CYS A 284 31.20 -1.96 -7.52
C CYS A 284 30.94 -0.73 -8.41
N VAL A 285 31.58 0.41 -8.10
CA VAL A 285 31.49 1.64 -8.90
C VAL A 285 32.07 1.43 -10.30
N ALA A 286 33.23 0.78 -10.41
CA ALA A 286 33.91 0.54 -11.68
C ALA A 286 33.05 -0.35 -12.60
N TRP A 287 32.53 -1.46 -12.06
CA TRP A 287 31.62 -2.34 -12.78
C TRP A 287 30.32 -1.64 -13.17
N LEU A 288 29.66 -0.95 -12.23
CA LEU A 288 28.39 -0.27 -12.49
C LEU A 288 28.52 0.76 -13.61
N LYS A 289 29.63 1.51 -13.62
CA LYS A 289 29.91 2.49 -14.67
C LYS A 289 30.05 1.83 -16.04
N ALA A 290 30.73 0.69 -16.11
CA ALA A 290 30.88 -0.07 -17.35
C ALA A 290 29.52 -0.64 -17.83
N ALA A 291 28.74 -1.23 -16.92
CA ALA A 291 27.44 -1.81 -17.21
C ALA A 291 26.41 -0.77 -17.69
N VAL A 292 26.33 0.39 -17.03
CA VAL A 292 25.41 1.47 -17.46
C VAL A 292 25.83 2.04 -18.82
N SER A 293 27.13 2.21 -19.05
CA SER A 293 27.64 2.73 -20.32
C SER A 293 27.37 1.77 -21.49
N SER A 294 27.34 0.46 -21.26
CA SER A 294 27.04 -0.53 -22.31
C SER A 294 25.53 -0.66 -22.60
N GLY A 295 24.66 -0.49 -21.60
CA GLY A 295 23.20 -0.60 -21.74
C GLY A 295 22.57 0.43 -22.69
N SER A 296 23.25 1.56 -22.93
CA SER A 296 22.83 2.59 -23.90
C SER A 296 21.49 3.28 -23.61
N ALA A 297 21.06 3.29 -22.34
CA ALA A 297 19.98 4.17 -21.87
C ALA A 297 20.52 5.57 -21.58
N ALA A 298 19.68 6.61 -21.67
CA ALA A 298 20.13 7.99 -21.39
C ALA A 298 20.44 8.24 -19.90
N GLY A 299 19.85 7.46 -19.01
CA GLY A 299 20.20 7.36 -17.60
C GLY A 299 19.72 6.06 -16.95
N SER A 300 20.23 5.76 -15.77
CA SER A 300 19.83 4.60 -14.96
C SER A 300 19.42 5.03 -13.55
N PHE A 301 18.32 4.51 -13.04
CA PHE A 301 17.89 4.65 -11.65
C PHE A 301 18.13 3.33 -10.93
N VAL A 302 19.10 3.29 -10.01
CA VAL A 302 19.65 2.05 -9.46
C VAL A 302 19.39 1.96 -7.97
N GLY A 303 18.61 0.97 -7.53
CA GLY A 303 18.47 0.63 -6.11
C GLY A 303 19.73 -0.06 -5.57
N SER A 304 20.27 0.43 -4.46
CA SER A 304 21.42 -0.17 -3.80
C SER A 304 21.47 0.20 -2.31
N VAL A 305 22.48 -0.30 -1.61
CA VAL A 305 22.81 0.10 -0.24
C VAL A 305 24.09 0.93 -0.21
N SER A 306 24.13 1.92 0.68
CA SER A 306 25.31 2.78 0.90
C SER A 306 25.74 2.75 2.36
N LYS A 307 27.06 2.80 2.58
CA LYS A 307 27.73 2.93 3.88
C LYS A 307 28.12 4.38 4.20
N GLY A 308 27.79 5.37 3.36
CA GLY A 308 28.27 6.76 3.42
C GLY A 308 28.07 7.48 4.78
N GLY A 309 27.21 8.50 4.85
CA GLY A 309 26.92 9.22 6.10
C GLY A 309 26.14 8.40 7.15
N GLY A 310 26.07 7.08 6.98
CA GLY A 310 25.17 6.14 7.65
C GLY A 310 24.88 4.95 6.72
N ARG A 311 24.30 3.87 7.26
CA ARG A 311 23.80 2.76 6.43
C ARG A 311 22.42 3.11 5.91
N HIS A 312 22.26 3.23 4.59
CA HIS A 312 20.98 3.57 3.97
C HIS A 312 20.58 2.59 2.87
N VAL A 313 19.29 2.27 2.80
CA VAL A 313 18.66 1.77 1.58
C VAL A 313 18.43 2.96 0.68
N SER A 314 19.00 2.93 -0.52
CA SER A 314 19.12 4.12 -1.37
C SER A 314 18.83 3.80 -2.83
N ALA A 315 18.55 4.85 -3.60
CA ALA A 315 18.51 4.82 -5.04
C ALA A 315 19.46 5.88 -5.61
N PHE A 316 20.12 5.55 -6.72
CA PHE A 316 21.10 6.41 -7.37
C PHE A 316 20.66 6.70 -8.79
N LEU A 317 20.67 7.96 -9.19
CA LEU A 317 20.51 8.34 -10.59
C LEU A 317 21.89 8.45 -11.22
N LEU A 318 22.09 7.72 -12.32
CA LEU A 318 23.29 7.73 -13.13
C LEU A 318 22.97 8.30 -14.51
N ASP A 319 23.89 9.08 -15.07
CA ASP A 319 23.84 9.47 -16.47
C ASP A 319 24.21 8.30 -17.41
N GLY A 320 24.02 8.47 -18.72
CA GLY A 320 24.37 7.45 -19.72
C GLY A 320 25.87 7.10 -19.81
N LYS A 321 26.75 7.77 -19.05
CA LYS A 321 28.18 7.44 -18.91
C LYS A 321 28.48 6.73 -17.58
N GLY A 322 27.44 6.38 -16.82
CA GLY A 322 27.55 5.72 -15.52
C GLY A 322 28.05 6.62 -14.40
N LYS A 323 27.99 7.95 -14.55
CA LYS A 323 28.30 8.87 -13.45
C LYS A 323 27.07 9.06 -12.58
N ILE A 324 27.21 8.86 -11.27
CA ILE A 324 26.16 9.20 -10.29
C ILE A 324 25.97 10.72 -10.29
N THR A 325 24.75 11.17 -10.56
CA THR A 325 24.37 12.59 -10.61
C THR A 325 23.49 13.02 -9.44
N ALA A 326 22.76 12.08 -8.84
CA ALA A 326 21.92 12.30 -7.66
C ALA A 326 21.69 11.00 -6.90
N SER A 327 21.26 11.10 -5.65
CA SER A 327 20.88 9.98 -4.81
C SER A 327 19.63 10.30 -4.00
N TYR A 328 18.92 9.25 -3.61
CA TYR A 328 17.76 9.32 -2.73
C TYR A 328 17.87 8.22 -1.67
N ASN A 329 17.80 8.60 -0.40
CA ASN A 329 17.80 7.69 0.74
C ASN A 329 16.36 7.45 1.19
N LYS A 330 16.00 6.19 1.47
CA LYS A 330 14.66 5.78 1.92
C LYS A 330 14.24 6.55 3.17
N ARG A 331 13.15 7.32 3.10
CA ARG A 331 12.61 8.19 4.17
C ARG A 331 11.80 7.38 5.19
N GLN A 332 11.03 6.38 4.73
CA GLN A 332 10.25 5.50 5.62
C GLN A 332 10.77 4.06 5.57
N LEU A 333 11.33 3.62 6.69
CA LEU A 333 11.84 2.28 6.87
C LEU A 333 10.72 1.30 7.26
N VAL A 334 10.91 0.03 6.93
CA VAL A 334 10.00 -1.06 7.32
C VAL A 334 10.28 -1.48 8.77
N PRO A 335 9.30 -1.36 9.70
CA PRO A 335 9.45 -1.83 11.07
C PRO A 335 9.74 -3.34 11.12
N PHE A 336 10.67 -3.75 11.98
CA PHE A 336 11.19 -5.12 12.14
C PHE A 336 11.91 -5.71 10.92
N GLY A 337 11.75 -5.13 9.73
CA GLY A 337 12.55 -5.45 8.54
C GLY A 337 13.90 -4.76 8.57
N GLU A 338 13.89 -3.42 8.57
CA GLU A 338 15.07 -2.56 8.39
C GLU A 338 15.55 -1.91 9.69
N TYR A 339 14.72 -1.92 10.74
CA TYR A 339 15.06 -1.48 12.09
C TYR A 339 14.19 -2.20 13.12
N VAL A 340 14.62 -2.26 14.39
CA VAL A 340 13.77 -2.77 15.49
C VAL A 340 13.09 -1.59 16.22
N PRO A 341 11.75 -1.45 16.15
CA PRO A 341 11.03 -0.47 16.95
C PRO A 341 11.29 -0.67 18.44
N LEU A 342 11.37 0.42 19.22
CA LEU A 342 11.62 0.36 20.67
C LEU A 342 12.83 -0.51 21.04
N ARG A 343 13.94 -0.38 20.27
CA ARG A 343 15.16 -1.19 20.40
C ARG A 343 15.65 -1.38 21.85
N ALA A 344 15.51 -0.36 22.70
CA ALA A 344 15.85 -0.45 24.13
C ALA A 344 15.12 -1.59 24.89
N PHE A 345 13.88 -1.91 24.49
CA PHE A 345 13.06 -2.95 25.09
C PHE A 345 13.05 -4.25 24.26
N LEU A 346 12.96 -4.14 22.93
CA LEU A 346 12.77 -5.28 22.03
C LEU A 346 14.07 -5.83 21.42
N GLY A 347 15.12 -5.03 21.31
CA GLY A 347 16.38 -5.42 20.65
C GLY A 347 17.17 -6.53 21.36
N LYS A 348 16.83 -6.81 22.63
CA LYS A 348 17.39 -7.96 23.38
C LYS A 348 16.80 -9.30 22.94
N PHE A 349 15.62 -9.27 22.29
CA PHE A 349 14.84 -10.46 21.95
C PHE A 349 14.64 -10.63 20.45
N ILE A 350 14.80 -9.55 19.66
CA ILE A 350 14.46 -9.50 18.23
C ILE A 350 15.59 -8.79 17.47
N GLN A 351 16.04 -9.39 16.37
CA GLN A 351 16.93 -8.76 15.39
C GLN A 351 16.13 -8.35 14.14
N PRO A 352 16.58 -7.36 13.36
CA PRO A 352 15.98 -7.04 12.06
C PRO A 352 15.96 -8.26 11.15
N VAL A 353 14.89 -8.41 10.36
CA VAL A 353 14.75 -9.50 9.39
C VAL A 353 15.67 -9.28 8.17
N ALA A 354 16.10 -8.04 7.90
CA ALA A 354 17.06 -7.75 6.84
C ALA A 354 18.46 -8.30 7.17
N ALA A 355 19.04 -9.06 6.23
CA ALA A 355 20.37 -9.66 6.36
C ALA A 355 21.52 -8.65 6.57
N LEU A 356 21.32 -7.39 6.19
CA LEU A 356 22.32 -6.33 6.27
C LEU A 356 22.34 -5.55 7.60
N GLY A 357 21.44 -5.88 8.52
CA GLY A 357 21.30 -5.19 9.81
C GLY A 357 20.41 -3.94 9.74
N GLU A 358 20.63 -3.00 10.66
CA GLU A 358 19.81 -1.78 10.76
C GLU A 358 20.25 -0.69 9.78
N PHE A 359 19.25 0.01 9.25
CA PHE A 359 19.42 1.17 8.39
C PHE A 359 18.90 2.44 9.07
N GLU A 360 19.38 3.58 8.58
CA GLU A 360 18.95 4.90 9.00
C GLU A 360 18.01 5.52 7.95
N PRO A 361 16.95 6.23 8.38
CA PRO A 361 16.05 6.91 7.45
C PRO A 361 16.75 8.10 6.80
N GLY A 362 16.46 8.34 5.52
CA GLY A 362 16.85 9.54 4.80
C GLY A 362 16.05 10.78 5.24
N ASP A 363 16.56 11.97 4.87
CA ASP A 363 15.92 13.24 5.19
C ASP A 363 14.53 13.36 4.54
N ALA A 364 13.59 13.98 5.27
CA ALA A 364 12.21 14.13 4.80
C ALA A 364 12.09 15.07 3.58
N GLY A 365 13.02 16.03 3.44
CA GLY A 365 13.01 17.09 2.42
C GLY A 365 14.07 16.92 1.33
N GLN A 366 14.38 15.69 0.93
CA GLN A 366 15.33 15.43 -0.16
C GLN A 366 14.85 16.04 -1.49
N GLU A 367 15.80 16.51 -2.29
CA GLU A 367 15.52 17.09 -3.60
C GLU A 367 15.02 16.04 -4.60
N LEU A 368 14.22 16.50 -5.57
CA LEU A 368 13.82 15.65 -6.70
C LEU A 368 15.03 15.33 -7.57
N LEU A 369 15.12 14.10 -8.07
CA LEU A 369 16.18 13.73 -8.99
C LEU A 369 15.88 14.34 -10.37
N ASN A 370 16.90 14.74 -11.12
CA ASN A 370 16.72 15.37 -12.42
C ASN A 370 17.45 14.58 -13.51
N LEU A 371 16.68 14.04 -14.46
CA LEU A 371 17.20 13.39 -15.65
C LEU A 371 16.83 14.22 -16.88
N ASN A 372 17.82 14.94 -17.43
CA ASN A 372 17.69 15.73 -18.66
C ASN A 372 16.46 16.66 -18.65
N GLY A 373 16.24 17.35 -17.53
CA GLY A 373 15.13 18.27 -17.31
C GLY A 373 13.82 17.62 -16.83
N THR A 374 13.77 16.29 -16.71
CA THR A 374 12.62 15.55 -16.16
C THR A 374 12.85 15.34 -14.66
N LYS A 375 11.96 15.88 -13.83
CA LYS A 375 12.03 15.76 -12.37
C LYS A 375 11.36 14.47 -11.90
N LEU A 376 12.11 13.63 -11.20
CA LEU A 376 11.69 12.32 -10.73
C LEU A 376 11.45 12.38 -9.21
N GLY A 377 10.24 12.01 -8.78
CA GLY A 377 9.99 11.65 -7.39
C GLY A 377 10.40 10.19 -7.14
N ALA A 378 11.02 9.89 -6.01
CA ALA A 378 11.48 8.55 -5.68
C ALA A 378 10.74 7.99 -4.47
N ALA A 379 10.42 6.70 -4.54
CA ALA A 379 9.87 5.94 -3.42
C ALA A 379 10.43 4.53 -3.43
N ILE A 380 10.93 4.05 -2.30
CA ILE A 380 11.48 2.70 -2.18
C ILE A 380 10.49 1.82 -1.42
N CYS A 381 9.97 0.80 -2.08
CA CYS A 381 9.20 -0.27 -1.48
C CYS A 381 7.99 0.27 -0.68
N TYR A 382 7.97 0.00 0.63
CA TYR A 382 6.94 0.39 1.59
C TYR A 382 6.60 1.88 1.62
N GLU A 383 7.49 2.75 1.14
CA GLU A 383 7.22 4.19 0.98
C GLU A 383 5.98 4.49 0.12
N SER A 384 5.65 3.60 -0.83
CA SER A 384 4.44 3.69 -1.65
C SER A 384 3.15 3.77 -0.81
N VAL A 385 3.14 3.18 0.38
CA VAL A 385 2.00 3.16 1.31
C VAL A 385 1.71 4.52 1.94
N PHE A 386 2.61 5.50 1.80
CA PHE A 386 2.49 6.82 2.44
C PHE A 386 2.15 7.94 1.44
N PRO A 387 0.87 8.37 1.35
CA PRO A 387 0.44 9.38 0.38
C PRO A 387 1.16 10.72 0.41
N TYR A 388 1.60 11.15 1.60
CA TYR A 388 2.21 12.46 1.78
C TYR A 388 3.58 12.57 1.09
N LEU A 389 4.29 11.46 0.87
CA LEU A 389 5.57 11.45 0.16
C LEU A 389 5.35 11.84 -1.31
N PHE A 390 4.41 11.20 -1.99
CA PHE A 390 4.08 11.47 -3.39
C PHE A 390 3.45 12.84 -3.60
N SER A 391 2.53 13.24 -2.72
CA SER A 391 1.91 14.57 -2.83
C SER A 391 2.90 15.70 -2.50
N GLY A 392 3.86 15.47 -1.59
CA GLY A 392 4.96 16.38 -1.31
C GLY A 392 5.84 16.58 -2.53
N ASP A 393 6.31 15.48 -3.12
CA ASP A 393 7.16 15.49 -4.31
C ASP A 393 6.42 16.08 -5.54
N THR A 394 5.11 15.84 -5.68
CA THR A 394 4.28 16.48 -6.72
C THR A 394 4.23 18.00 -6.54
N ARG A 395 4.05 18.49 -5.31
CA ARG A 395 4.08 19.94 -5.01
C ARG A 395 5.46 20.56 -5.26
N ALA A 396 6.53 19.78 -5.07
CA ALA A 396 7.90 20.19 -5.43
C ALA A 396 8.16 20.17 -6.95
N GLY A 397 7.20 19.67 -7.75
CA GLY A 397 7.24 19.70 -9.21
C GLY A 397 7.72 18.41 -9.86
N ALA A 398 7.50 17.24 -9.25
CA ALA A 398 7.78 15.96 -9.90
C ALA A 398 6.92 15.77 -11.18
N ASP A 399 7.58 15.35 -12.25
CA ASP A 399 6.97 15.04 -13.54
C ASP A 399 6.48 13.58 -13.59
N LEU A 400 7.22 12.68 -12.94
CA LEU A 400 6.84 11.27 -12.76
C LEU A 400 7.47 10.70 -11.48
N PHE A 401 7.00 9.52 -11.09
CA PHE A 401 7.53 8.78 -9.95
C PHE A 401 8.26 7.52 -10.39
N VAL A 402 9.34 7.20 -9.69
CA VAL A 402 10.04 5.92 -9.80
C VAL A 402 9.93 5.20 -8.46
N ASN A 403 9.22 4.08 -8.47
CA ASN A 403 9.13 3.17 -7.35
C ASN A 403 9.99 1.94 -7.59
N ILE A 404 10.89 1.64 -6.66
CA ILE A 404 11.71 0.42 -6.74
C ILE A 404 11.45 -0.45 -5.53
N THR A 405 11.40 -1.76 -5.70
CA THR A 405 11.03 -2.67 -4.62
C THR A 405 11.62 -4.06 -4.80
N ASN A 406 11.67 -4.82 -3.71
CA ASN A 406 11.93 -6.25 -3.74
C ASN A 406 10.80 -6.98 -3.00
N ASP A 407 9.74 -7.38 -3.71
CA ASP A 407 8.61 -8.11 -3.10
C ASP A 407 8.93 -9.60 -2.86
N GLY A 408 10.18 -10.05 -3.08
CA GLY A 408 10.63 -11.40 -2.77
C GLY A 408 10.39 -11.81 -1.30
N TRP A 409 10.33 -10.83 -0.38
CA TRP A 409 9.94 -11.03 1.03
C TRP A 409 8.59 -11.71 1.21
N TYR A 410 7.67 -11.49 0.27
CA TYR A 410 6.28 -11.88 0.43
C TYR A 410 5.95 -13.23 -0.20
N LEU A 411 6.89 -13.84 -0.94
CA LEU A 411 6.68 -15.09 -1.66
C LEU A 411 5.45 -15.02 -2.60
N ASP A 412 4.94 -16.18 -3.03
CA ASP A 412 3.69 -16.25 -3.81
C ASP A 412 2.43 -16.13 -2.92
N THR A 413 2.23 -14.93 -2.40
CA THR A 413 1.08 -14.57 -1.54
C THR A 413 0.31 -13.38 -2.10
N ALA A 414 -0.70 -12.90 -1.37
CA ALA A 414 -1.46 -11.71 -1.75
C ALA A 414 -0.66 -10.40 -1.60
N ALA A 415 0.43 -10.38 -0.83
CA ALA A 415 1.10 -9.13 -0.46
C ALA A 415 1.70 -8.35 -1.65
N PRO A 416 2.37 -8.98 -2.64
CA PRO A 416 2.87 -8.25 -3.82
C PRO A 416 1.75 -7.54 -4.59
N TYR A 417 0.58 -8.17 -4.71
CA TYR A 417 -0.61 -7.56 -5.32
C TYR A 417 -1.12 -6.39 -4.48
N GLN A 418 -1.27 -6.58 -3.16
CA GLN A 418 -1.67 -5.50 -2.24
C GLN A 418 -0.69 -4.32 -2.28
N HIS A 419 0.61 -4.56 -2.40
CA HIS A 419 1.63 -3.53 -2.48
C HIS A 419 1.61 -2.82 -3.85
N PHE A 420 1.38 -3.55 -4.94
CA PHE A 420 1.27 -3.00 -6.29
C PHE A 420 0.09 -2.03 -6.41
N ILE A 421 -1.11 -2.39 -5.95
CA ILE A 421 -2.31 -1.55 -6.12
C ILE A 421 -2.17 -0.17 -5.48
N VAL A 422 -1.39 -0.05 -4.40
CA VAL A 422 -1.14 1.22 -3.73
C VAL A 422 -0.48 2.22 -4.68
N ASN A 423 0.41 1.76 -5.56
CA ASN A 423 1.09 2.60 -6.56
C ASN A 423 0.12 3.13 -7.62
N ILE A 424 -0.92 2.36 -7.98
CA ILE A 424 -2.01 2.83 -8.86
C ILE A 424 -2.72 4.02 -8.23
N PHE A 425 -3.02 3.94 -6.92
CA PHE A 425 -3.59 5.08 -6.19
C PHE A 425 -2.62 6.26 -6.15
N ARG A 426 -1.32 6.04 -5.93
CA ARG A 426 -0.33 7.13 -5.99
C ARG A 426 -0.37 7.86 -7.33
N ALA A 427 -0.49 7.12 -8.44
CA ALA A 427 -0.57 7.67 -9.78
C ALA A 427 -1.83 8.53 -9.97
N VAL A 428 -3.00 8.00 -9.60
CA VAL A 428 -4.29 8.71 -9.77
C VAL A 428 -4.41 9.91 -8.85
N GLU A 429 -4.01 9.78 -7.58
CA GLU A 429 -4.06 10.86 -6.59
C GLU A 429 -3.24 12.08 -7.04
N ASN A 430 -2.12 11.86 -7.73
CA ASN A 430 -1.20 12.93 -8.13
C ASN A 430 -1.33 13.34 -9.60
N ARG A 431 -2.10 12.60 -10.42
CA ARG A 431 -2.15 12.77 -11.88
C ARG A 431 -0.75 12.70 -12.49
N ARG A 432 0.02 11.69 -12.08
CA ARG A 432 1.41 11.47 -12.50
C ARG A 432 1.64 10.01 -12.80
N THR A 433 2.49 9.72 -13.77
CA THR A 433 2.96 8.37 -14.05
C THR A 433 3.79 7.85 -12.87
N VAL A 434 3.60 6.58 -12.51
CA VAL A 434 4.44 5.86 -11.56
C VAL A 434 5.05 4.69 -12.30
N LEU A 435 6.37 4.69 -12.44
CA LEU A 435 7.15 3.57 -12.97
C LEU A 435 7.54 2.68 -11.80
N ARG A 436 7.13 1.41 -11.79
CA ARG A 436 7.49 0.48 -10.71
C ARG A 436 8.38 -0.65 -11.23
N ALA A 437 9.59 -0.75 -10.69
CA ALA A 437 10.50 -1.86 -10.95
C ALA A 437 10.66 -2.74 -9.70
N ALA A 438 10.26 -4.00 -9.82
CA ALA A 438 10.38 -5.00 -8.77
C ALA A 438 11.47 -6.02 -9.10
N ASN A 439 12.21 -6.49 -8.09
CA ASN A 439 13.15 -7.60 -8.27
C ASN A 439 12.39 -8.91 -8.57
N ASN A 440 11.56 -9.31 -7.60
CA ASN A 440 10.44 -10.23 -7.77
C ASN A 440 9.17 -9.45 -7.41
N GLY A 441 8.03 -9.87 -7.94
CA GLY A 441 6.75 -9.19 -7.78
C GLY A 441 6.24 -8.60 -9.10
N ILE A 442 5.49 -7.51 -9.00
CA ILE A 442 4.83 -6.88 -10.15
C ILE A 442 5.57 -5.58 -10.51
N SER A 443 6.09 -5.52 -11.75
CA SER A 443 6.62 -4.31 -12.39
C SER A 443 5.61 -3.78 -13.42
N GLY A 444 5.52 -2.46 -13.59
CA GLY A 444 4.59 -1.82 -14.52
C GLY A 444 4.64 -0.31 -14.57
#